data_AF-A0A819BFV9-F1
#
_entry.id   AF-A0A819BFV9-F1
#
_cell.length_a   1.000
_cell.length_b   1.000
_cell.length_c   1.000
_cell.angle_alpha   90.00
_cell.angle_beta   90.00
_cell.angle_gamma   90.00
#
_symmetry.space_group_name_H-M   'P 1'
#
loop_
_entity.id
_entity.type
_entity.pdbx_description
1 polymer ?
#
loop_
_entity_poly.entity_id
_entity_poly.type
_entity_poly.pdbx_seq_one_letter_code
_entity_poly.pdbx_strand_id
1 'polypeptide(L)'
;MNTSKNNDINILDLPDEMLLIILSKMDMVDIFYSLVDLNKRFNQLVFDPLYIHHLDLRSKTFKNHNSSVDNQVFDQIRTKVLPRIHYKVNKITVTLPFMEFIFNTVDYPQLHSLSIVNFQQETLLQYLTSDVIFCRVLSDQITHLKVEIKGGIIGKLPKLKCFSLISYFQTYAYDKRIVPLLRRMLNLEELTLLISATRIKLPYIDGNHLYNDFLVQMPRLNKFTFSINTLIDDKDVKIDLPSNDDIQNSFIKIGYQHVDSYANVMKIGGRCHAYSLPYQFDTFLHLTNSFRHDNFYKVRWLVMSDAHSFEHEFFKILSQDFPFLQRLTVYNLEPQKNKQHSSTLITFAEVSELNLAFAHIDYVEEFLLETNIRLPRLTILGVKYESLAMVTNNFTNDAARFNCSQLRHITILEPFVRPENFHSYFPLLFDLIHKQFTSLTHEIEQLIGAYVNVMFSKTKRTHEGLFILASFEPICERNYLRSILRDAYVNLCLTAIAWSRTLLTKIEQAMNVFKLNQHIITLGNFPLISKLYNRTAKALLVYEQFLLARWKEKIDA
;
A
#
# COMPACT_ATOMS: atom_id res chain seq x y z
N MET A 1 11.48 -46.59 -23.66
CA MET A 1 11.33 -45.35 -24.46
C MET A 1 10.61 -44.30 -23.63
N ASN A 2 11.41 -43.40 -23.06
CA ASN A 2 10.99 -42.20 -22.34
C ASN A 2 10.73 -41.09 -23.36
N THR A 3 9.54 -40.51 -23.34
CA THR A 3 9.40 -39.05 -23.43
C THR A 3 8.08 -38.74 -22.74
N SER A 4 8.03 -37.97 -21.64
CA SER A 4 6.96 -37.01 -21.35
C SER A 4 7.61 -35.64 -21.40
N LYS A 5 7.08 -34.73 -22.24
CA LYS A 5 7.59 -33.37 -22.38
C LYS A 5 6.57 -32.47 -21.72
N ASN A 6 7.06 -31.64 -20.83
CA ASN A 6 6.27 -30.80 -19.98
C ASN A 6 5.72 -29.56 -20.78
N ASN A 7 4.43 -29.41 -21.16
CA ASN A 7 3.86 -28.12 -21.61
C ASN A 7 3.32 -27.32 -20.42
N ASP A 8 4.20 -26.58 -19.77
CA ASP A 8 3.82 -25.41 -18.96
C ASP A 8 3.55 -24.24 -19.92
N ILE A 9 2.37 -23.60 -19.88
CA ILE A 9 2.16 -22.30 -20.57
C ILE A 9 3.03 -21.28 -19.84
N ASN A 10 3.86 -20.58 -20.58
CA ASN A 10 4.81 -19.66 -20.00
C ASN A 10 4.17 -18.26 -19.96
N ILE A 11 4.36 -17.52 -18.86
CA ILE A 11 3.96 -16.11 -18.75
C ILE A 11 4.47 -15.26 -19.94
N LEU A 12 5.55 -15.72 -20.57
CA LEU A 12 6.14 -15.15 -21.78
C LEU A 12 5.26 -15.22 -23.03
N ASP A 13 4.15 -15.95 -23.00
CA ASP A 13 3.23 -16.10 -24.13
C ASP A 13 2.14 -15.00 -24.16
N LEU A 14 2.01 -14.16 -23.12
CA LEU A 14 1.03 -13.06 -23.04
C LEU A 14 1.44 -11.82 -23.86
N PRO A 15 0.52 -10.98 -24.40
CA PRO A 15 0.87 -9.71 -25.08
C PRO A 15 1.55 -8.66 -24.18
N ASP A 16 2.34 -7.75 -24.76
CA ASP A 16 3.16 -6.77 -24.03
C ASP A 16 2.29 -5.81 -23.19
N GLU A 17 1.13 -5.42 -23.70
CA GLU A 17 0.18 -4.54 -23.03
C GLU A 17 -0.38 -5.18 -21.75
N MET A 18 -0.68 -6.49 -21.80
CA MET A 18 -1.15 -7.23 -20.63
C MET A 18 -0.03 -7.38 -19.60
N LEU A 19 1.20 -7.64 -20.04
CA LEU A 19 2.36 -7.71 -19.17
C LEU A 19 2.64 -6.36 -18.49
N LEU A 20 2.57 -5.23 -19.21
CA LEU A 20 2.74 -3.90 -18.63
C LEU A 20 1.66 -3.57 -17.59
N ILE A 21 0.41 -3.96 -17.85
CA ILE A 21 -0.68 -3.80 -16.86
C ILE A 21 -0.38 -4.62 -15.62
N ILE A 22 0.01 -5.90 -15.76
CA ILE A 22 0.38 -6.76 -14.63
C ILE A 22 1.54 -6.13 -13.84
N LEU A 23 2.61 -5.72 -14.53
CA LEU A 23 3.78 -5.10 -13.91
C LEU A 23 3.43 -3.78 -13.19
N SER A 24 2.51 -2.98 -13.72
CA SER A 24 2.06 -1.73 -13.07
C SER A 24 1.35 -1.94 -11.73
N LYS A 25 0.87 -3.16 -11.45
CA LYS A 25 0.16 -3.52 -10.21
C LYS A 25 1.06 -4.16 -9.16
N MET A 26 2.22 -4.65 -9.55
CA MET A 26 3.17 -5.30 -8.64
C MET A 26 4.10 -4.28 -7.97
N ASP A 27 4.73 -4.68 -6.87
CA ASP A 27 5.79 -3.91 -6.26
C ASP A 27 7.01 -3.88 -7.19
N MET A 28 7.55 -2.69 -7.41
CA MET A 28 8.65 -2.49 -8.36
C MET A 28 9.92 -3.22 -7.91
N VAL A 29 10.12 -3.39 -6.59
CA VAL A 29 11.25 -4.15 -6.05
C VAL A 29 11.11 -5.63 -6.40
N ASP A 30 9.90 -6.18 -6.27
CA ASP A 30 9.60 -7.58 -6.60
C ASP A 30 9.81 -7.85 -8.10
N ILE A 31 9.43 -6.90 -8.96
CA ILE A 31 9.65 -6.97 -10.41
C ILE A 31 11.13 -6.99 -10.74
N PHE A 32 11.89 -6.03 -10.22
CA PHE A 32 13.30 -5.92 -10.53
C PHE A 32 14.10 -7.13 -10.05
N TYR A 33 13.75 -7.67 -8.89
CA TYR A 33 14.38 -8.87 -8.39
C TYR A 33 14.02 -10.11 -9.21
N SER A 34 12.73 -10.25 -9.52
CA SER A 34 12.21 -11.51 -10.02
C SER A 34 12.29 -11.63 -11.53
N LEU A 35 12.29 -10.54 -12.30
CA LEU A 35 12.10 -10.59 -13.75
C LEU A 35 13.31 -10.10 -14.56
N VAL A 36 14.23 -9.36 -13.94
CA VAL A 36 15.39 -8.83 -14.64
C VAL A 36 16.35 -9.96 -14.98
N ASP A 37 16.76 -10.01 -16.25
CA ASP A 37 17.62 -11.01 -16.86
C ASP A 37 17.05 -12.44 -16.91
N LEU A 38 15.78 -12.64 -16.50
CA LEU A 38 15.08 -13.90 -16.76
C LEU A 38 14.71 -14.06 -18.24
N ASN A 39 14.29 -12.97 -18.89
CA ASN A 39 13.89 -12.99 -20.29
C ASN A 39 14.12 -11.65 -20.97
N LYS A 40 14.56 -11.69 -22.24
CA LYS A 40 14.81 -10.49 -23.06
C LYS A 40 13.56 -9.60 -23.18
N ARG A 41 12.38 -10.20 -23.31
CA ARG A 41 11.11 -9.49 -23.42
C ARG A 41 10.73 -8.78 -22.12
N PHE A 42 10.83 -9.47 -20.97
CA PHE A 42 10.63 -8.82 -19.67
C PHE A 42 11.63 -7.69 -19.45
N ASN A 43 12.90 -7.86 -19.83
CA ASN A 43 13.88 -6.78 -19.75
C ASN A 43 13.43 -5.55 -20.57
N GLN A 44 12.88 -5.73 -21.77
CA GLN A 44 12.37 -4.60 -22.57
C GLN A 44 11.23 -3.87 -21.85
N LEU A 45 10.28 -4.60 -21.26
CA LEU A 45 9.13 -4.02 -20.57
C LEU A 45 9.51 -3.35 -19.25
N VAL A 46 10.37 -3.99 -18.45
CA VAL A 46 10.83 -3.50 -17.16
C VAL A 46 11.67 -2.22 -17.29
N PHE A 47 12.35 -2.04 -18.43
CA PHE A 47 13.17 -0.84 -18.73
C PHE A 47 12.47 0.17 -19.65
N ASP A 48 11.17 0.03 -19.86
CA ASP A 48 10.38 0.99 -20.62
C ASP A 48 10.35 2.36 -19.92
N PRO A 49 10.62 3.48 -20.61
CA PRO A 49 10.59 4.83 -20.03
C PRO A 49 9.32 5.15 -19.23
N LEU A 50 8.15 4.70 -19.71
CA LEU A 50 6.87 4.94 -19.03
C LEU A 50 6.84 4.34 -17.61
N TYR A 51 7.61 3.27 -17.39
CA TYR A 51 7.70 2.58 -16.12
C TYR A 51 8.82 3.12 -15.22
N ILE A 52 9.96 3.51 -15.78
CA ILE A 52 11.18 3.84 -14.99
C ILE A 52 11.40 5.34 -14.71
N HIS A 53 10.57 6.25 -15.26
CA HIS A 53 10.70 7.67 -14.94
C HIS A 53 10.54 7.95 -13.44
N HIS A 54 9.61 7.25 -12.78
CA HIS A 54 9.43 7.28 -11.33
C HIS A 54 9.82 5.94 -10.72
N LEU A 55 10.98 5.92 -10.07
CA LEU A 55 11.48 4.76 -9.35
C LEU A 55 10.91 4.75 -7.93
N ASP A 56 9.94 3.89 -7.64
CA ASP A 56 9.34 3.72 -6.31
C ASP A 56 9.80 2.42 -5.66
N LEU A 57 10.80 2.53 -4.79
CA LEU A 57 11.41 1.40 -4.08
C LEU A 57 10.88 1.29 -2.65
N ARG A 58 9.65 1.77 -2.41
CA ARG A 58 8.90 1.52 -1.18
C ARG A 58 8.37 0.09 -1.21
N SER A 59 9.18 -0.88 -0.80
CA SER A 59 8.68 -2.24 -0.64
C SER A 59 7.54 -2.30 0.38
N LYS A 60 6.41 -2.85 -0.04
CA LYS A 60 5.28 -3.18 0.87
C LYS A 60 5.57 -4.41 1.72
N THR A 61 6.48 -5.28 1.28
CA THR A 61 6.79 -6.60 1.85
C THR A 61 7.87 -6.55 2.93
N PHE A 62 8.80 -5.60 2.87
CA PHE A 62 9.87 -5.43 3.87
C PHE A 62 9.41 -4.66 5.11
N LYS A 63 8.50 -5.24 5.89
CA LYS A 63 8.15 -4.71 7.23
C LYS A 63 9.13 -5.13 8.33
N ASN A 64 10.01 -6.12 8.07
CA ASN A 64 10.97 -6.66 9.04
C ASN A 64 12.40 -6.64 8.47
N HIS A 65 13.15 -5.57 8.75
CA HIS A 65 14.48 -5.25 8.17
C HIS A 65 15.66 -6.19 8.53
N ASN A 66 15.43 -7.38 9.08
CA ASN A 66 16.51 -8.27 9.56
C ASN A 66 16.67 -9.56 8.74
N SER A 67 16.09 -9.63 7.55
CA SER A 67 16.16 -10.81 6.68
C SER A 67 17.38 -10.72 5.76
N SER A 68 18.21 -11.76 5.72
CA SER A 68 19.35 -11.87 4.79
C SER A 68 18.92 -11.88 3.31
N VAL A 69 17.64 -12.20 3.04
CA VAL A 69 17.05 -12.23 1.71
C VAL A 69 16.93 -10.82 1.13
N ASP A 70 16.63 -9.83 1.99
CA ASP A 70 16.44 -8.43 1.58
C ASP A 70 17.73 -7.87 0.96
N ASN A 71 18.89 -8.17 1.56
CA ASN A 71 20.19 -7.72 1.05
C ASN A 71 20.52 -8.31 -0.33
N GLN A 72 20.14 -9.55 -0.60
CA GLN A 72 20.41 -10.21 -1.87
C GLN A 72 19.54 -9.63 -2.99
N VAL A 73 18.29 -9.30 -2.67
CA VAL A 73 17.38 -8.55 -3.56
C VAL A 73 18.00 -7.21 -3.92
N PHE A 74 18.51 -6.50 -2.92
CA PHE A 74 19.15 -5.23 -3.13
C PHE A 74 20.38 -5.39 -4.02
N ASP A 75 21.36 -6.22 -3.69
CA ASP A 75 22.58 -6.35 -4.49
C ASP A 75 22.32 -6.62 -5.99
N GLN A 76 21.25 -7.36 -6.32
CA GLN A 76 20.84 -7.56 -7.71
C GLN A 76 20.33 -6.27 -8.37
N ILE A 77 19.43 -5.53 -7.72
CA ILE A 77 18.96 -4.24 -8.24
C ILE A 77 20.17 -3.29 -8.46
N ARG A 78 21.17 -3.38 -7.59
CA ARG A 78 22.36 -2.52 -7.60
C ARG A 78 23.17 -2.75 -8.84
N THR A 79 23.51 -4.01 -9.04
CA THR A 79 24.54 -4.41 -9.98
C THR A 79 23.95 -4.57 -11.39
N LYS A 80 22.65 -4.87 -11.48
CA LYS A 80 22.01 -5.21 -12.76
C LYS A 80 21.01 -4.15 -13.24
N VAL A 81 20.26 -3.51 -12.35
CA VAL A 81 19.11 -2.67 -12.72
C VAL A 81 19.50 -1.20 -12.81
N LEU A 82 19.96 -0.62 -11.69
CA LEU A 82 20.26 0.82 -11.62
C LEU A 82 21.21 1.30 -12.74
N PRO A 83 22.30 0.58 -13.08
CA PRO A 83 23.21 0.98 -14.15
C PRO A 83 22.56 1.05 -15.54
N ARG A 84 21.42 0.38 -15.75
CA ARG A 84 20.71 0.36 -17.03
C ARG A 84 19.65 1.45 -17.16
N ILE A 85 19.19 2.00 -16.03
CA ILE A 85 18.03 2.92 -16.01
C ILE A 85 18.37 4.34 -15.52
N HIS A 86 19.50 4.55 -14.85
CA HIS A 86 19.78 5.79 -14.10
C HIS A 86 19.64 7.09 -14.91
N TYR A 87 19.93 7.06 -16.22
CA TYR A 87 19.84 8.23 -17.10
C TYR A 87 18.41 8.60 -17.50
N LYS A 88 17.41 7.75 -17.23
CA LYS A 88 15.98 8.00 -17.53
C LYS A 88 15.16 8.32 -16.27
N VAL A 89 15.72 8.06 -15.09
CA VAL A 89 15.03 8.27 -13.81
C VAL A 89 15.03 9.76 -13.48
N ASN A 90 13.84 10.35 -13.35
CA ASN A 90 13.68 11.75 -12.99
C ASN A 90 13.13 11.96 -11.57
N LYS A 91 12.52 10.92 -10.99
CA LYS A 91 11.99 10.92 -9.64
C LYS A 91 12.31 9.60 -8.94
N ILE A 92 12.80 9.69 -7.70
CA ILE A 92 13.09 8.54 -6.85
C ILE A 92 12.28 8.65 -5.56
N THR A 93 11.61 7.57 -5.16
CA THR A 93 10.96 7.42 -3.85
C THR A 93 11.49 6.17 -3.17
N VAL A 94 12.16 6.34 -2.02
CA VAL A 94 12.95 5.27 -1.39
C VAL A 94 12.75 5.23 0.11
N THR A 95 12.95 4.07 0.72
CA THR A 95 13.21 3.98 2.16
C THR A 95 14.71 4.10 2.42
N LEU A 96 15.10 4.39 3.65
CA LEU A 96 16.49 4.70 3.98
C LEU A 96 17.51 3.61 3.59
N PRO A 97 17.28 2.30 3.84
CA PRO A 97 18.25 1.26 3.43
C PRO A 97 18.55 1.26 1.92
N PHE A 98 17.58 1.70 1.11
CA PHE A 98 17.73 1.79 -0.34
C PHE A 98 18.46 3.07 -0.78
N MET A 99 18.50 4.09 0.07
CA MET A 99 19.03 5.40 -0.30
C MET A 99 20.53 5.32 -0.59
N GLU A 100 21.35 4.87 0.35
CA GLU A 100 22.80 4.72 0.12
C GLU A 100 23.09 3.83 -1.06
N PHE A 101 22.34 2.75 -1.12
CA PHE A 101 22.46 1.74 -2.13
C PHE A 101 22.26 2.33 -3.54
N ILE A 102 21.30 3.23 -3.73
CA ILE A 102 21.03 3.88 -5.02
C ILE A 102 22.13 4.86 -5.40
N PHE A 103 22.49 5.75 -4.49
CA PHE A 103 23.39 6.86 -4.79
C PHE A 103 24.87 6.45 -4.80
N ASN A 104 25.25 5.35 -4.14
CA ASN A 104 26.61 4.81 -4.21
C ASN A 104 26.84 3.95 -5.47
N THR A 105 25.84 3.80 -6.34
CA THR A 105 25.90 2.87 -7.47
C THR A 105 26.11 3.56 -8.80
N VAL A 106 25.37 4.64 -9.07
CA VAL A 106 25.41 5.38 -10.35
C VAL A 106 24.94 6.81 -10.17
N ASP A 107 25.34 7.69 -11.09
CA ASP A 107 24.87 9.07 -11.17
C ASP A 107 23.49 9.17 -11.86
N TYR A 108 22.62 10.04 -11.40
CA TYR A 108 21.28 10.23 -11.95
C TYR A 108 21.11 11.61 -12.61
N PRO A 109 21.63 11.82 -13.83
CA PRO A 109 21.73 13.14 -14.46
C PRO A 109 20.39 13.85 -14.70
N GLN A 110 19.29 13.11 -14.72
CA GLN A 110 17.93 13.66 -14.92
C GLN A 110 17.12 13.74 -13.62
N LEU A 111 17.73 13.45 -12.46
CA LEU A 111 17.02 13.43 -11.19
C LEU A 111 16.66 14.83 -10.72
N HIS A 112 15.36 15.14 -10.73
CA HIS A 112 14.84 16.43 -10.29
C HIS A 112 14.10 16.35 -8.95
N SER A 113 13.67 15.16 -8.54
CA SER A 113 12.92 14.94 -7.30
C SER A 113 13.38 13.69 -6.55
N LEU A 114 13.77 13.87 -5.29
CA LEU A 114 14.02 12.77 -4.35
C LEU A 114 13.04 12.84 -3.18
N SER A 115 12.37 11.71 -2.90
CA SER A 115 11.51 11.53 -1.73
C SER A 115 12.01 10.35 -0.90
N ILE A 116 12.26 10.59 0.37
CA ILE A 116 12.68 9.57 1.33
C ILE A 116 11.53 9.37 2.31
N VAL A 117 11.11 8.13 2.53
CA VAL A 117 9.98 7.79 3.41
C VAL A 117 10.35 6.72 4.45
N ASN A 118 9.54 6.61 5.51
CA ASN A 118 9.60 5.53 6.51
C ASN A 118 11.00 5.22 7.04
N PHE A 119 11.67 6.19 7.63
CA PHE A 119 12.97 5.98 8.25
C PHE A 119 12.92 6.12 9.76
N GLN A 120 13.79 5.38 10.45
CA GLN A 120 14.10 5.64 11.84
C GLN A 120 15.03 6.85 11.90
N GLN A 121 14.67 7.78 12.77
CA GLN A 121 15.34 9.06 12.91
C GLN A 121 16.87 8.92 13.04
N GLU A 122 17.34 7.96 13.82
CA GLU A 122 18.75 7.73 14.19
C GLU A 122 19.64 7.29 13.03
N THR A 123 19.13 6.48 12.11
CA THR A 123 19.90 5.94 10.98
C THR A 123 20.12 7.00 9.90
N LEU A 124 19.10 7.81 9.56
CA LEU A 124 19.24 8.88 8.57
C LEU A 124 20.33 9.88 9.02
N LEU A 125 20.42 10.12 10.32
CA LEU A 125 21.41 11.01 10.91
C LEU A 125 22.84 10.54 10.72
N GLN A 126 23.12 9.26 10.90
CA GLN A 126 24.47 8.71 10.71
C GLN A 126 24.94 8.96 9.26
N TYR A 127 24.06 8.72 8.29
CA TYR A 127 24.41 8.94 6.88
C TYR A 127 24.66 10.38 6.52
N LEU A 128 23.86 11.30 7.05
CA LEU A 128 23.93 12.70 6.67
C LEU A 128 24.86 13.56 7.53
N THR A 129 25.30 13.05 8.69
CA THR A 129 26.32 13.70 9.54
C THR A 129 27.73 13.18 9.31
N SER A 130 27.88 12.02 8.66
CA SER A 130 29.20 11.52 8.27
C SER A 130 29.83 12.41 7.18
N ASP A 131 31.14 12.68 7.29
CA ASP A 131 31.94 13.40 6.26
C ASP A 131 32.15 12.58 4.97
N VAL A 132 31.39 11.49 4.79
CA VAL A 132 31.54 10.56 3.68
C VAL A 132 30.90 11.15 2.43
N ILE A 133 31.65 11.11 1.32
CA ILE A 133 31.39 11.12 -0.15
C ILE A 133 29.96 11.52 -0.65
N PHE A 134 28.91 11.14 0.06
CA PHE A 134 27.48 11.31 -0.21
C PHE A 134 27.02 12.76 -0.47
N CYS A 135 27.59 13.77 0.22
CA CYS A 135 27.21 15.18 0.00
C CYS A 135 27.65 15.74 -1.36
N ARG A 136 28.65 15.12 -2.02
CA ARG A 136 29.17 15.58 -3.32
C ARG A 136 28.23 15.21 -4.49
N VAL A 137 27.56 14.06 -4.40
CA VAL A 137 26.65 13.54 -5.45
C VAL A 137 25.32 14.29 -5.45
N LEU A 138 24.81 14.64 -4.27
CA LEU A 138 23.50 15.32 -4.14
C LEU A 138 23.53 16.81 -4.49
N SER A 139 24.68 17.50 -4.35
CA SER A 139 24.72 18.96 -4.48
C SER A 139 24.68 19.47 -5.92
N ASP A 140 24.99 18.66 -6.92
CA ASP A 140 25.24 19.18 -8.28
C ASP A 140 24.03 19.07 -9.24
N GLN A 141 23.01 18.28 -8.92
CA GLN A 141 21.91 17.95 -9.86
C GLN A 141 20.49 18.17 -9.32
N ILE A 142 20.27 18.20 -8.00
CA ILE A 142 18.93 18.26 -7.40
C ILE A 142 18.51 19.72 -7.13
N THR A 143 17.44 20.16 -7.78
CA THR A 143 16.85 21.50 -7.58
C THR A 143 15.77 21.53 -6.50
N HIS A 144 15.10 20.40 -6.24
CA HIS A 144 14.05 20.25 -5.24
C HIS A 144 14.22 18.98 -4.39
N LEU A 145 14.30 19.12 -3.07
CA LEU A 145 14.35 18.01 -2.12
C LEU A 145 13.14 18.10 -1.17
N LYS A 146 12.24 17.11 -1.26
CA LYS A 146 11.14 16.92 -0.30
C LYS A 146 11.50 15.77 0.62
N VAL A 147 11.89 16.09 1.86
CA VAL A 147 12.10 15.06 2.88
C VAL A 147 10.87 15.02 3.76
N GLU A 148 10.09 13.95 3.61
CA GLU A 148 8.96 13.67 4.48
C GLU A 148 9.48 12.85 5.65
N ILE A 149 9.69 13.54 6.76
CA ILE A 149 10.49 13.09 7.87
C ILE A 149 9.59 12.53 8.98
N LYS A 150 9.86 11.31 9.44
CA LYS A 150 9.47 10.90 10.80
C LYS A 150 10.70 11.10 11.71
N GLY A 151 10.95 12.35 12.14
CA GLY A 151 12.11 12.83 12.94
C GLY A 151 13.47 12.96 12.18
N GLY A 152 14.13 14.15 12.19
CA GLY A 152 15.22 14.56 11.23
C GLY A 152 16.67 14.08 11.50
N ILE A 153 17.76 14.42 10.78
CA ILE A 153 18.31 15.68 10.22
C ILE A 153 19.58 15.45 9.37
N ILE A 154 19.99 16.47 8.60
CA ILE A 154 20.71 16.36 7.33
C ILE A 154 22.03 17.21 7.24
N GLY A 155 22.92 16.91 6.27
CA GLY A 155 24.20 17.58 5.97
C GLY A 155 24.29 18.35 4.64
N LYS A 156 25.50 18.83 4.28
CA LYS A 156 25.78 20.00 3.42
C LYS A 156 25.17 19.96 2.00
N LEU A 157 24.39 20.99 1.66
CA LEU A 157 23.65 21.16 0.39
C LEU A 157 23.87 22.56 -0.22
N PRO A 158 25.07 22.91 -0.71
CA PRO A 158 25.40 24.28 -1.09
C PRO A 158 24.68 24.83 -2.33
N LYS A 159 23.99 24.04 -3.17
CA LYS A 159 23.28 24.54 -4.36
C LYS A 159 21.75 24.46 -4.29
N LEU A 160 21.20 23.94 -3.19
CA LEU A 160 19.76 23.77 -3.07
C LEU A 160 19.09 25.15 -2.92
N LYS A 161 18.16 25.46 -3.83
CA LYS A 161 17.37 26.71 -3.80
C LYS A 161 16.06 26.54 -3.04
N CYS A 162 15.46 25.35 -3.09
CA CYS A 162 14.17 25.08 -2.44
C CYS A 162 14.27 23.83 -1.56
N PHE A 163 13.84 23.94 -0.32
CA PHE A 163 13.82 22.82 0.62
C PHE A 163 12.49 22.74 1.36
N SER A 164 11.97 21.52 1.50
CA SER A 164 10.80 21.25 2.33
C SER A 164 11.11 20.16 3.34
N LEU A 165 10.94 20.51 4.62
CA LEU A 165 11.04 19.60 5.75
C LEU A 165 9.67 19.48 6.42
N ILE A 166 9.06 18.30 6.29
CA ILE A 166 7.72 18.03 6.81
C ILE A 166 7.83 16.87 7.79
N SER A 167 7.55 17.11 9.07
CA SER A 167 7.54 16.12 10.14
C SER A 167 6.22 16.09 10.88
N TYR A 168 5.46 15.03 10.64
CA TYR A 168 4.17 14.77 11.32
C TYR A 168 4.34 14.22 12.73
N PHE A 169 5.55 13.76 13.07
CA PHE A 169 5.87 13.20 14.37
C PHE A 169 6.62 14.21 15.20
N GLN A 170 6.42 14.07 16.51
CA GLN A 170 7.08 14.87 17.50
C GLN A 170 8.57 14.51 17.59
N THR A 171 9.46 15.50 17.55
CA THR A 171 10.91 15.32 17.63
C THR A 171 11.49 15.96 18.90
N TYR A 172 12.30 15.23 19.65
CA TYR A 172 13.04 15.73 20.82
C TYR A 172 14.36 16.41 20.45
N ALA A 173 14.64 16.51 19.15
CA ALA A 173 15.97 16.78 18.65
C ALA A 173 16.02 18.01 17.75
N TYR A 174 15.13 18.97 17.95
CA TYR A 174 15.11 20.22 17.19
C TYR A 174 16.47 20.94 17.25
N ASP A 175 17.00 21.21 18.45
CA ASP A 175 18.25 21.97 18.62
C ASP A 175 19.48 21.19 18.14
N LYS A 176 19.57 19.93 18.56
CA LYS A 176 20.72 19.07 18.24
C LYS A 176 20.80 18.69 16.78
N ARG A 177 19.67 18.79 16.09
CA ARG A 177 19.55 18.22 14.78
C ARG A 177 18.96 19.25 13.77
N ILE A 178 17.75 19.81 13.93
CA ILE A 178 17.05 20.64 12.88
C ILE A 178 17.87 21.88 12.58
N VAL A 179 18.31 22.56 13.64
CA VAL A 179 19.09 23.79 13.52
C VAL A 179 20.42 23.58 12.76
N PRO A 180 21.29 22.61 13.14
CA PRO A 180 22.50 22.31 12.39
C PRO A 180 22.29 22.00 10.90
N LEU A 181 21.20 21.33 10.54
CA LEU A 181 20.86 21.08 9.15
C LEU A 181 20.60 22.39 8.42
N LEU A 182 19.65 23.18 8.92
CA LEU A 182 19.19 24.38 8.23
C LEU A 182 20.36 25.38 8.10
N ARG A 183 21.21 25.51 9.12
CA ARG A 183 22.45 26.29 9.06
C ARG A 183 23.39 25.92 7.90
N ARG A 184 23.35 24.68 7.39
CA ARG A 184 24.19 24.23 6.26
C ARG A 184 23.61 24.62 4.89
N MET A 185 22.39 25.12 4.84
CA MET A 185 21.64 25.42 3.61
C MET A 185 21.62 26.93 3.33
N LEU A 186 22.80 27.57 3.32
CA LEU A 186 22.97 29.02 3.23
C LEU A 186 22.42 29.66 1.95
N ASN A 187 22.24 28.88 0.90
CA ASN A 187 21.82 29.34 -0.43
C ASN A 187 20.33 29.14 -0.72
N LEU A 188 19.52 28.74 0.27
CA LEU A 188 18.08 28.59 0.08
C LEU A 188 17.42 29.92 -0.28
N GLU A 189 16.58 29.85 -1.30
CA GLU A 189 15.65 30.90 -1.71
C GLU A 189 14.26 30.62 -1.12
N GLU A 190 13.83 29.35 -1.09
CA GLU A 190 12.56 28.92 -0.49
C GLU A 190 12.73 27.84 0.57
N LEU A 191 12.08 28.02 1.73
CA LEU A 191 12.02 27.05 2.82
C LEU A 191 10.57 26.79 3.22
N THR A 192 10.17 25.52 3.22
CA THR A 192 8.89 25.06 3.78
C THR A 192 9.15 24.16 4.99
N LEU A 193 8.60 24.50 6.15
CA LEU A 193 8.89 23.83 7.42
C LEU A 193 7.61 23.48 8.19
N LEU A 194 7.20 22.21 8.18
CA LEU A 194 6.16 21.68 9.07
C LEU A 194 6.83 20.81 10.12
N ILE A 195 6.85 21.22 11.39
CA ILE A 195 7.51 20.44 12.45
C ILE A 195 6.73 20.46 13.75
N SER A 196 6.80 19.35 14.49
CA SER A 196 6.35 19.25 15.88
C SER A 196 7.56 18.89 16.76
N ALA A 197 7.96 19.77 17.68
CA ALA A 197 9.15 19.62 18.50
C ALA A 197 8.79 19.50 19.99
N THR A 198 9.40 18.55 20.71
CA THR A 198 9.43 18.57 22.18
C THR A 198 10.70 19.21 22.66
N ARG A 199 10.58 20.13 23.61
CA ARG A 199 11.69 20.81 24.27
C ARG A 199 11.59 20.61 25.77
N ILE A 200 12.67 20.11 26.38
CA ILE A 200 12.74 19.84 27.83
C ILE A 200 13.55 20.98 28.45
N LYS A 201 12.95 21.71 29.40
CA LYS A 201 13.59 22.86 30.10
C LYS A 201 14.16 23.92 29.15
N LEU A 202 13.55 24.09 28.00
CA LEU A 202 13.93 25.04 26.95
C LEU A 202 12.68 25.84 26.53
N PRO A 203 12.85 27.10 26.09
CA PRO A 203 11.75 27.96 25.66
C PRO A 203 11.04 27.42 24.41
N TYR A 204 9.90 28.00 24.06
CA TYR A 204 9.19 27.74 22.81
C TYR A 204 10.02 28.21 21.60
N ILE A 205 9.72 27.68 20.41
CA ILE A 205 10.36 28.12 19.16
C ILE A 205 9.55 29.29 18.60
N ASP A 206 10.06 30.51 18.79
CA ASP A 206 9.47 31.76 18.26
C ASP A 206 10.32 32.34 17.12
N GLY A 207 9.93 33.51 16.62
CA GLY A 207 10.66 34.21 15.55
C GLY A 207 12.11 34.53 15.95
N ASN A 208 12.35 34.99 17.18
CA ASN A 208 13.70 35.30 17.65
C ASN A 208 14.59 34.05 17.70
N HIS A 209 14.03 32.92 18.16
CA HIS A 209 14.72 31.64 18.18
C HIS A 209 15.08 31.20 16.77
N LEU A 210 14.13 31.19 15.83
CA LEU A 210 14.42 30.82 14.43
C LEU A 210 15.47 31.73 13.78
N TYR A 211 15.41 33.03 14.09
CA TYR A 211 16.37 34.01 13.60
C TYR A 211 17.80 33.70 14.05
N ASN A 212 17.97 33.53 15.36
CA ASN A 212 19.24 33.19 15.97
C ASN A 212 19.71 31.77 15.58
N ASP A 213 18.78 30.86 15.39
CA ASP A 213 19.06 29.48 15.04
C ASP A 213 19.59 29.37 13.62
N PHE A 214 18.90 29.90 12.60
CA PHE A 214 19.39 29.71 11.22
C PHE A 214 19.01 30.80 10.24
N LEU A 215 17.93 31.57 10.45
CA LEU A 215 17.49 32.52 9.42
C LEU A 215 18.51 33.63 9.17
N VAL A 216 19.25 34.07 10.20
CA VAL A 216 20.33 35.08 10.06
C VAL A 216 21.42 34.64 9.08
N GLN A 217 21.59 33.32 8.88
CA GLN A 217 22.59 32.74 7.99
C GLN A 217 22.03 32.46 6.58
N MET A 218 20.77 32.77 6.31
CA MET A 218 20.09 32.52 5.03
C MET A 218 19.73 33.83 4.31
N PRO A 219 20.70 34.64 3.87
CA PRO A 219 20.43 35.96 3.29
C PRO A 219 19.67 35.92 1.95
N ARG A 220 19.58 34.74 1.32
CA ARG A 220 18.86 34.52 0.06
C ARG A 220 17.42 34.06 0.24
N LEU A 221 17.00 33.73 1.46
CA LEU A 221 15.68 33.19 1.74
C LEU A 221 14.64 34.29 1.53
N ASN A 222 13.92 34.20 0.40
CA ASN A 222 12.88 35.16 0.04
C ASN A 222 11.48 34.67 0.42
N LYS A 223 11.33 33.36 0.61
CA LYS A 223 10.04 32.74 0.96
C LYS A 223 10.23 31.69 2.03
N PHE A 224 9.62 31.94 3.17
CA PHE A 224 9.58 31.02 4.29
C PHE A 224 8.13 30.72 4.66
N THR A 225 7.74 29.46 4.54
CA THR A 225 6.41 28.98 4.89
C THR A 225 6.55 27.95 5.99
N PHE A 226 5.88 28.15 7.12
CA PHE A 226 6.09 27.30 8.29
C PHE A 226 4.82 27.01 9.07
N SER A 227 4.84 25.89 9.80
CA SER A 227 3.87 25.50 10.82
C SER A 227 4.65 24.71 11.87
N ILE A 228 4.93 25.37 12.99
CA ILE A 228 5.88 24.94 14.01
C ILE A 228 5.12 24.76 15.31
N ASN A 229 4.86 23.51 15.68
CA ASN A 229 4.30 23.15 16.97
C ASN A 229 5.43 22.83 17.95
N THR A 230 5.47 23.51 19.08
CA THR A 230 6.41 23.28 20.18
C THR A 230 5.65 22.79 21.41
N LEU A 231 5.99 21.61 21.90
CA LEU A 231 5.61 21.12 23.22
C LEU A 231 6.78 21.32 24.17
N ILE A 232 6.54 22.00 25.28
CA ILE A 232 7.49 22.09 26.39
C ILE A 232 7.11 21.01 27.39
N ASP A 233 8.00 20.04 27.60
CA ASP A 233 7.86 19.00 28.61
C ASP A 233 8.70 19.42 29.83
N ASP A 234 8.07 20.14 30.75
CA ASP A 234 8.65 20.51 32.03
C ASP A 234 7.65 20.19 33.15
N LYS A 235 7.97 19.16 33.93
CA LYS A 235 7.16 18.70 35.07
C LYS A 235 7.40 19.53 36.34
N ASP A 236 8.49 20.27 36.39
CA ASP A 236 9.02 20.82 37.65
C ASP A 236 8.93 22.36 37.73
N VAL A 237 8.56 23.04 36.64
CA VAL A 237 8.59 24.51 36.55
C VAL A 237 7.22 25.05 36.15
N LYS A 238 6.74 26.08 36.87
CA LYS A 238 5.64 26.94 36.38
C LYS A 238 6.10 27.61 35.09
N ILE A 239 5.66 27.10 33.95
CA ILE A 239 5.99 27.67 32.65
C ILE A 239 5.24 28.98 32.51
N ASP A 240 5.99 30.08 32.41
CA ASP A 240 5.46 31.36 31.95
C ASP A 240 5.29 31.27 30.43
N LEU A 241 4.06 31.04 29.98
CA LEU A 241 3.75 30.92 28.57
C LEU A 241 3.59 32.32 27.96
N PRO A 242 4.24 32.59 26.82
CA PRO A 242 4.06 33.85 26.11
C PRO A 242 2.61 33.99 25.67
N SER A 243 2.14 35.23 25.56
CA SER A 243 0.88 35.47 24.87
C SER A 243 1.03 35.18 23.37
N ASN A 244 -0.09 34.92 22.68
CA ASN A 244 -0.10 34.79 21.23
C ASN A 244 0.48 36.04 20.56
N ASP A 245 0.23 37.21 21.14
CA ASP A 245 0.72 38.49 20.63
C ASP A 245 2.25 38.59 20.77
N ASP A 246 2.83 38.09 21.87
CA ASP A 246 4.28 38.03 22.04
C ASP A 246 4.94 37.14 20.98
N ILE A 247 4.35 35.97 20.72
CA ILE A 247 4.82 35.04 19.69
C ILE A 247 4.73 35.69 18.32
N GLN A 248 3.57 36.23 17.92
CA GLN A 248 3.39 36.90 16.63
C GLN A 248 4.37 38.07 16.47
N ASN A 249 4.52 38.91 17.50
CA ASN A 249 5.44 40.03 17.50
C ASN A 249 6.90 39.61 17.32
N SER A 250 7.30 38.43 17.81
CA SER A 250 8.65 37.91 17.58
C SER A 250 8.94 37.63 16.10
N PHE A 251 7.94 37.17 15.33
CA PHE A 251 8.06 36.96 13.88
C PHE A 251 8.00 38.26 13.09
N ILE A 252 7.13 39.18 13.51
CA ILE A 252 7.00 40.50 12.87
C ILE A 252 8.32 41.27 12.99
N LYS A 253 8.99 41.22 14.15
CA LYS A 253 10.28 41.90 14.39
C LYS A 253 11.40 41.45 13.44
N ILE A 254 11.34 40.22 12.94
CA ILE A 254 12.33 39.67 12.00
C ILE A 254 11.85 39.74 10.54
N GLY A 255 10.77 40.46 10.26
CA GLY A 255 10.28 40.76 8.92
C GLY A 255 9.12 39.90 8.41
N TYR A 256 8.57 38.98 9.22
CA TYR A 256 7.45 38.13 8.81
C TYR A 256 6.11 38.68 9.31
N GLN A 257 5.36 39.33 8.41
CA GLN A 257 4.13 40.05 8.76
C GLN A 257 2.87 39.17 8.83
N HIS A 258 2.86 38.02 8.16
CA HIS A 258 1.67 37.16 8.04
C HIS A 258 1.86 35.87 8.85
N VAL A 259 1.68 35.98 10.17
CA VAL A 259 1.86 34.88 11.11
C VAL A 259 0.71 34.89 12.11
N ASP A 260 0.19 33.72 12.42
CA ASP A 260 -0.70 33.53 13.56
C ASP A 260 -0.11 32.50 14.51
N SER A 261 -0.60 32.50 15.75
CA SER A 261 -0.15 31.58 16.78
C SER A 261 -1.21 31.35 17.85
N TYR A 262 -1.06 30.22 18.54
CA TYR A 262 -1.73 30.00 19.81
C TYR A 262 -0.81 29.31 20.80
N ALA A 263 -0.88 29.76 22.05
CA ALA A 263 -0.23 29.17 23.20
C ALA A 263 -1.29 28.64 24.18
N ASN A 264 -1.03 27.48 24.76
CA ASN A 264 -1.92 26.86 25.74
C ASN A 264 -1.11 26.16 26.84
N VAL A 265 -1.57 26.31 28.08
CA VAL A 265 -1.02 25.63 29.26
C VAL A 265 -1.60 24.20 29.29
N MET A 266 -0.73 23.20 29.40
CA MET A 266 -1.16 21.81 29.57
C MET A 266 -0.98 21.39 31.04
N LYS A 267 -1.65 20.30 31.47
CA LYS A 267 -1.45 19.73 32.82
C LYS A 267 0.02 19.44 33.13
N ILE A 268 0.76 19.03 32.10
CA ILE A 268 2.20 18.78 32.15
C ILE A 268 2.82 19.61 31.03
N GLY A 269 3.28 20.81 31.38
CA GLY A 269 4.00 21.68 30.47
C GLY A 269 3.15 22.68 29.68
N GLY A 270 3.61 23.04 28.48
CA GLY A 270 3.01 24.07 27.65
C GLY A 270 3.10 23.74 26.18
N ARG A 271 2.15 24.22 25.37
CA ARG A 271 2.18 24.07 23.92
C ARG A 271 2.08 25.42 23.25
N CYS A 272 2.86 25.62 22.20
CA CYS A 272 2.81 26.78 21.34
C CYS A 272 2.82 26.31 19.88
N HIS A 273 1.92 26.82 19.06
CA HIS A 273 1.96 26.61 17.61
C HIS A 273 2.01 27.97 16.92
N ALA A 274 3.03 28.19 16.10
CA ALA A 274 3.15 29.36 15.23
C ALA A 274 3.16 28.92 13.76
N TYR A 275 2.44 29.62 12.89
CA TYR A 275 2.32 29.25 11.47
C TYR A 275 2.13 30.45 10.55
N SER A 276 2.54 30.29 9.29
CA SER A 276 2.40 31.32 8.25
C SER A 276 0.97 31.41 7.72
N LEU A 277 0.54 32.62 7.39
CA LEU A 277 -0.70 32.91 6.68
C LEU A 277 -0.45 33.37 5.23
N PRO A 278 -1.34 33.02 4.28
CA PRO A 278 -2.42 32.04 4.41
C PRO A 278 -1.87 30.62 4.61
N TYR A 279 -2.55 29.79 5.39
CA TYR A 279 -2.06 28.44 5.73
C TYR A 279 -1.88 27.56 4.47
N GLN A 280 -0.67 27.09 4.22
CA GLN A 280 -0.31 26.39 2.97
C GLN A 280 -0.29 24.86 3.06
N PHE A 281 -0.37 24.29 4.27
CA PHE A 281 -0.19 22.85 4.48
C PHE A 281 -1.52 22.10 4.35
N ASP A 282 -1.43 20.84 3.94
CA ASP A 282 -2.57 19.92 3.88
C ASP A 282 -2.93 19.32 5.24
N THR A 283 -2.12 19.57 6.26
CA THR A 283 -2.24 18.97 7.57
C THR A 283 -2.09 20.05 8.63
N PHE A 284 -2.99 20.08 9.61
CA PHE A 284 -2.93 20.95 10.77
C PHE A 284 -2.83 20.11 12.04
N LEU A 285 -1.72 20.24 12.77
CA LEU A 285 -1.42 19.40 13.92
C LEU A 285 -1.70 20.14 15.23
N HIS A 286 -2.34 19.44 16.16
CA HIS A 286 -2.56 19.86 17.55
C HIS A 286 -3.37 21.15 17.71
N LEU A 287 -4.51 21.25 17.02
CA LEU A 287 -5.47 22.33 17.21
C LEU A 287 -6.10 22.26 18.62
N THR A 288 -6.23 23.42 19.27
CA THR A 288 -6.75 23.59 20.64
C THR A 288 -7.95 24.54 20.64
N ASN A 289 -8.65 24.69 21.78
CA ASN A 289 -9.73 25.67 21.98
C ASN A 289 -9.26 27.13 21.86
N SER A 290 -7.95 27.39 21.90
CA SER A 290 -7.36 28.71 21.67
C SER A 290 -7.32 29.10 20.18
N PHE A 291 -7.80 28.22 19.30
CA PHE A 291 -7.92 28.44 17.88
C PHE A 291 -8.78 29.68 17.57
N ARG A 292 -8.26 30.55 16.69
CA ARG A 292 -8.98 31.70 16.16
C ARG A 292 -9.57 31.31 14.80
N HIS A 293 -10.79 31.76 14.54
CA HIS A 293 -11.51 31.35 13.34
C HIS A 293 -10.81 31.91 12.11
N ASP A 294 -10.48 31.05 11.16
CA ASP A 294 -9.86 31.42 9.90
C ASP A 294 -10.11 30.31 8.86
N ASN A 295 -9.75 30.57 7.62
CA ASN A 295 -10.15 29.72 6.50
C ASN A 295 -9.03 28.79 6.02
N PHE A 296 -9.14 27.52 6.39
CA PHE A 296 -8.12 26.50 6.14
C PHE A 296 -8.43 25.63 4.93
N TYR A 297 -8.71 26.25 3.78
CA TYR A 297 -9.08 25.56 2.54
C TYR A 297 -8.08 24.50 2.04
N LYS A 298 -6.82 24.54 2.47
CA LYS A 298 -5.80 23.56 2.08
C LYS A 298 -5.75 22.35 3.00
N VAL A 299 -6.24 22.47 4.23
CA VAL A 299 -6.18 21.39 5.21
C VAL A 299 -7.13 20.27 4.81
N ARG A 300 -6.59 19.05 4.78
CA ARG A 300 -7.27 17.77 4.55
C ARG A 300 -7.19 16.88 5.77
N TRP A 301 -6.19 17.08 6.63
CA TRP A 301 -6.00 16.33 7.86
C TRP A 301 -5.86 17.25 9.07
N LEU A 302 -6.75 17.10 10.04
CA LEU A 302 -6.74 17.84 11.29
C LEU A 302 -6.52 16.90 12.47
N VAL A 303 -5.57 17.25 13.34
CA VAL A 303 -5.36 16.60 14.63
C VAL A 303 -5.67 17.61 15.73
N MET A 304 -6.61 17.26 16.60
CA MET A 304 -7.05 18.10 17.71
C MET A 304 -6.60 17.50 19.03
N SER A 305 -6.14 18.35 19.95
CA SER A 305 -5.81 17.92 21.31
C SER A 305 -5.73 19.11 22.25
N ASP A 306 -6.39 19.04 23.40
CA ASP A 306 -6.42 20.10 24.40
C ASP A 306 -6.57 19.49 25.81
N ALA A 307 -6.21 20.26 26.84
CA ALA A 307 -6.49 19.99 28.24
C ALA A 307 -7.91 20.42 28.65
N HIS A 308 -8.62 21.16 27.80
CA HIS A 308 -10.03 21.51 27.97
C HIS A 308 -10.90 20.72 27.01
N SER A 309 -12.15 20.46 27.40
CA SER A 309 -13.14 19.79 26.55
C SER A 309 -13.42 20.57 25.26
N PHE A 310 -13.71 19.85 24.16
CA PHE A 310 -14.22 20.46 22.93
C PHE A 310 -15.75 20.39 22.92
N GLU A 311 -16.41 21.53 23.07
CA GLU A 311 -17.87 21.60 23.11
C GLU A 311 -18.49 21.59 21.70
N HIS A 312 -19.78 21.32 21.59
CA HIS A 312 -20.49 21.22 20.31
C HIS A 312 -20.28 22.43 19.38
N GLU A 313 -20.39 23.66 19.91
CA GLU A 313 -20.18 24.88 19.10
C GLU A 313 -18.75 24.97 18.52
N PHE A 314 -17.77 24.33 19.15
CA PHE A 314 -16.41 24.25 18.60
C PHE A 314 -16.38 23.41 17.31
N PHE A 315 -17.07 22.27 17.27
CA PHE A 315 -17.15 21.44 16.07
C PHE A 315 -17.90 22.14 14.93
N LYS A 316 -18.86 23.01 15.25
CA LYS A 316 -19.55 23.85 14.26
C LYS A 316 -18.59 24.82 13.58
N ILE A 317 -17.76 25.51 14.38
CA ILE A 317 -16.71 26.39 13.87
C ILE A 317 -15.74 25.59 12.98
N LEU A 318 -15.29 24.43 13.45
CA LEU A 318 -14.40 23.57 12.67
C LEU A 318 -14.99 23.12 11.33
N SER A 319 -16.30 22.83 11.27
CA SER A 319 -16.95 22.45 10.02
C SER A 319 -16.97 23.58 8.98
N GLN A 320 -16.94 24.85 9.44
CA GLN A 320 -16.94 26.04 8.59
C GLN A 320 -15.53 26.42 8.15
N ASP A 321 -14.57 26.36 9.08
CA ASP A 321 -13.19 26.79 8.88
C ASP A 321 -12.35 25.74 8.13
N PHE A 322 -12.77 24.47 8.16
CA PHE A 322 -12.11 23.35 7.47
C PHE A 322 -13.06 22.67 6.46
N PRO A 323 -13.54 23.39 5.41
CA PRO A 323 -14.61 22.90 4.54
C PRO A 323 -14.25 21.67 3.71
N PHE A 324 -12.96 21.37 3.57
CA PHE A 324 -12.43 20.24 2.79
C PHE A 324 -11.77 19.17 3.67
N LEU A 325 -12.06 19.15 4.97
CA LEU A 325 -11.46 18.21 5.91
C LEU A 325 -11.82 16.75 5.54
N GLN A 326 -10.81 15.92 5.29
CA GLN A 326 -10.97 14.51 4.92
C GLN A 326 -10.67 13.56 6.09
N ARG A 327 -9.73 13.94 6.95
CA ARG A 327 -9.28 13.17 8.10
C ARG A 327 -9.35 14.01 9.36
N LEU A 328 -10.07 13.53 10.36
CA LEU A 328 -10.17 14.16 11.67
C LEU A 328 -9.68 13.21 12.75
N THR A 329 -8.79 13.69 13.61
CA THR A 329 -8.30 12.94 14.77
C THR A 329 -8.50 13.77 16.02
N VAL A 330 -9.18 13.19 17.02
CA VAL A 330 -9.45 13.85 18.31
C VAL A 330 -8.71 13.10 19.41
N TYR A 331 -7.80 13.80 20.08
CA TYR A 331 -7.10 13.32 21.27
C TYR A 331 -7.46 14.21 22.45
N ASN A 332 -8.57 13.87 23.12
CA ASN A 332 -9.06 14.60 24.28
C ASN A 332 -9.78 13.64 25.22
N LEU A 333 -9.27 13.49 26.43
CA LEU A 333 -9.85 12.59 27.44
C LEU A 333 -10.81 13.30 28.38
N GLU A 334 -10.92 14.63 28.27
CA GLU A 334 -11.83 15.41 29.11
C GLU A 334 -13.27 15.28 28.57
N PRO A 335 -14.24 14.97 29.44
CA PRO A 335 -15.66 14.91 29.07
C PRO A 335 -16.17 16.28 28.65
N GLN A 336 -17.16 16.31 27.74
CA GLN A 336 -17.86 17.53 27.37
C GLN A 336 -18.66 18.06 28.56
N LYS A 337 -18.54 19.36 28.83
CA LYS A 337 -19.24 19.98 29.97
C LYS A 337 -20.67 20.32 29.62
N ASN A 338 -20.92 20.70 28.36
CA ASN A 338 -22.20 21.18 27.88
C ASN A 338 -22.82 20.21 26.87
N LYS A 339 -23.08 18.97 27.29
CA LYS A 339 -23.77 17.93 26.48
C LYS A 339 -25.19 18.28 26.02
N GLN A 340 -25.70 19.47 26.35
CA GLN A 340 -27.06 19.86 25.98
C GLN A 340 -27.19 19.79 24.46
N HIS A 341 -28.19 19.05 23.98
CA HIS A 341 -28.51 18.90 22.57
C HIS A 341 -28.67 20.27 21.93
N SER A 342 -27.60 20.78 21.32
CA SER A 342 -27.70 21.93 20.45
C SER A 342 -28.66 21.55 19.33
N SER A 343 -29.63 22.40 19.03
CA SER A 343 -30.54 22.19 17.91
C SER A 343 -29.82 22.33 16.56
N THR A 344 -28.55 22.75 16.55
CA THR A 344 -27.79 22.96 15.33
C THR A 344 -27.13 21.66 14.90
N LEU A 345 -27.66 21.04 13.86
CA LEU A 345 -27.01 19.90 13.23
C LEU A 345 -25.72 20.33 12.50
N ILE A 346 -24.58 19.73 12.84
CA ILE A 346 -23.30 19.98 12.17
C ILE A 346 -23.11 18.95 11.04
N THR A 347 -22.54 19.37 9.92
CA THR A 347 -22.21 18.45 8.82
C THR A 347 -20.75 18.61 8.40
N PHE A 348 -19.97 17.52 8.50
CA PHE A 348 -18.65 17.45 7.89
C PHE A 348 -18.77 16.72 6.55
N ALA A 349 -18.94 17.47 5.46
CA ALA A 349 -19.26 16.92 4.15
C ALA A 349 -18.17 15.99 3.57
N GLU A 350 -16.90 16.27 3.90
CA GLU A 350 -15.74 15.63 3.28
C GLU A 350 -15.02 14.62 4.20
N VAL A 351 -15.39 14.55 5.50
CA VAL A 351 -14.71 13.68 6.46
C VAL A 351 -14.97 12.22 6.10
N SER A 352 -13.90 11.55 5.70
CA SER A 352 -13.90 10.14 5.31
C SER A 352 -13.18 9.23 6.31
N GLU A 353 -12.33 9.82 7.14
CA GLU A 353 -11.59 9.14 8.18
C GLU A 353 -11.72 9.90 9.50
N LEU A 354 -12.18 9.20 10.53
CA LEU A 354 -12.36 9.74 11.87
C LEU A 354 -11.61 8.85 12.86
N ASN A 355 -10.75 9.43 13.69
CA ASN A 355 -10.02 8.72 14.74
C ASN A 355 -10.31 9.32 16.12
N LEU A 356 -11.01 8.54 16.93
CA LEU A 356 -11.43 8.80 18.31
C LEU A 356 -10.82 7.79 19.30
N ALA A 357 -9.80 7.04 18.89
CA ALA A 357 -9.24 5.95 19.71
C ALA A 357 -8.64 6.43 21.05
N PHE A 358 -8.29 7.71 21.14
CA PHE A 358 -7.82 8.36 22.37
C PHE A 358 -8.71 9.54 22.78
N ALA A 359 -9.99 9.48 22.43
CA ALA A 359 -11.00 10.44 22.84
C ALA A 359 -11.86 9.88 23.99
N HIS A 360 -12.42 10.77 24.80
CA HIS A 360 -13.51 10.45 25.73
C HIS A 360 -14.76 9.96 24.96
N ILE A 361 -15.60 9.15 25.62
CA ILE A 361 -16.81 8.57 25.00
C ILE A 361 -17.78 9.66 24.49
N ASP A 362 -17.79 10.83 25.12
CA ASP A 362 -18.62 11.97 24.71
C ASP A 362 -18.35 12.39 23.27
N TYR A 363 -17.10 12.34 22.81
CA TYR A 363 -16.77 12.64 21.42
C TYR A 363 -17.23 11.53 20.47
N VAL A 364 -17.24 10.28 20.95
CA VAL A 364 -17.81 9.15 20.18
C VAL A 364 -19.31 9.33 20.02
N GLU A 365 -20.00 9.74 21.08
CA GLU A 365 -21.42 10.08 21.08
C GLU A 365 -21.71 11.27 20.15
N GLU A 366 -20.96 12.37 20.28
CA GLU A 366 -21.05 13.58 19.46
C GLU A 366 -20.90 13.28 17.95
N PHE A 367 -19.88 12.52 17.56
CA PHE A 367 -19.61 12.25 16.15
C PHE A 367 -20.43 11.12 15.53
N LEU A 368 -20.79 10.09 16.30
CA LEU A 368 -21.49 8.93 15.74
C LEU A 368 -23.00 9.12 15.70
N LEU A 369 -23.61 9.85 16.64
CA LEU A 369 -25.05 10.11 16.60
C LEU A 369 -25.40 11.16 15.53
N GLU A 370 -26.24 10.75 14.57
CA GLU A 370 -26.66 11.62 13.45
C GLU A 370 -27.45 12.87 13.89
N THR A 371 -27.97 12.86 15.11
CA THR A 371 -28.69 13.99 15.70
C THR A 371 -27.75 15.16 16.01
N ASN A 372 -26.46 14.89 16.17
CA ASN A 372 -25.45 15.87 16.55
C ASN A 372 -24.59 16.25 15.34
N ILE A 373 -23.97 15.24 14.70
CA ILE A 373 -23.06 15.42 13.56
C ILE A 373 -23.40 14.44 12.44
N ARG A 374 -23.46 14.95 11.20
CA ARG A 374 -23.52 14.13 9.98
C ARG A 374 -22.16 13.97 9.32
N LEU A 375 -21.82 12.72 9.04
CA LEU A 375 -20.57 12.30 8.39
C LEU A 375 -20.87 11.46 7.13
N PRO A 376 -21.46 12.05 6.07
CA PRO A 376 -21.99 11.31 4.93
C PRO A 376 -20.93 10.52 4.13
N ARG A 377 -19.64 10.81 4.33
CA ARG A 377 -18.52 10.15 3.64
C ARG A 377 -17.64 9.30 4.55
N LEU A 378 -18.05 9.07 5.80
CA LEU A 378 -17.25 8.30 6.75
C LEU A 378 -17.08 6.86 6.27
N THR A 379 -15.83 6.49 5.96
CA THR A 379 -15.48 5.13 5.52
C THR A 379 -14.45 4.46 6.43
N ILE A 380 -13.72 5.23 7.23
CA ILE A 380 -12.69 4.75 8.14
C ILE A 380 -12.96 5.31 9.55
N LEU A 381 -13.08 4.42 10.55
CA LEU A 381 -13.26 4.80 11.95
C LEU A 381 -12.20 4.16 12.85
N GLY A 382 -11.45 4.97 13.58
CA GLY A 382 -10.64 4.53 14.72
C GLY A 382 -11.36 4.81 16.02
N VAL A 383 -11.64 3.80 16.86
CA VAL A 383 -12.39 3.97 18.11
C VAL A 383 -12.11 2.83 19.08
N LYS A 384 -12.26 3.08 20.39
CA LYS A 384 -12.25 2.02 21.40
C LYS A 384 -13.50 1.16 21.31
N TYR A 385 -13.36 -0.16 21.48
CA TYR A 385 -14.51 -1.07 21.38
C TYR A 385 -15.61 -0.72 22.39
N GLU A 386 -15.24 -0.47 23.64
CA GLU A 386 -16.17 -0.17 24.73
C GLU A 386 -17.01 1.07 24.43
N SER A 387 -16.38 2.16 23.98
CA SER A 387 -17.07 3.39 23.62
C SER A 387 -18.02 3.20 22.45
N LEU A 388 -17.59 2.45 21.42
CA LEU A 388 -18.44 2.12 20.28
C LEU A 388 -19.63 1.26 20.68
N ALA A 389 -19.43 0.22 21.48
CA ALA A 389 -20.50 -0.65 21.97
C ALA A 389 -21.50 0.12 22.83
N MET A 390 -21.04 1.03 23.71
CA MET A 390 -21.92 1.86 24.53
C MET A 390 -22.76 2.82 23.69
N VAL A 391 -22.14 3.60 22.79
CA VAL A 391 -22.86 4.61 21.96
C VAL A 391 -23.83 3.96 20.99
N THR A 392 -23.47 2.81 20.43
CA THR A 392 -24.35 2.04 19.51
C THR A 392 -25.36 1.17 20.25
N ASN A 393 -25.38 1.16 21.59
CA ASN A 393 -26.17 0.25 22.41
C ASN A 393 -26.03 -1.22 21.95
N ASN A 394 -24.79 -1.72 21.92
CA ASN A 394 -24.43 -3.02 21.36
C ASN A 394 -24.94 -3.21 19.93
N PHE A 395 -24.74 -2.20 19.09
CA PHE A 395 -25.09 -2.21 17.66
C PHE A 395 -26.61 -2.36 17.40
N THR A 396 -27.43 -1.74 18.25
CA THR A 396 -28.91 -1.68 18.10
C THR A 396 -29.45 -0.26 17.95
N ASN A 397 -28.65 0.77 18.20
CA ASN A 397 -29.05 2.17 18.09
C ASN A 397 -29.03 2.65 16.63
N ASP A 398 -30.19 2.94 16.05
CA ASP A 398 -30.31 3.39 14.67
C ASP A 398 -29.73 4.80 14.44
N ALA A 399 -29.72 5.68 15.45
CA ALA A 399 -29.19 7.05 15.30
C ALA A 399 -27.68 7.07 15.02
N ALA A 400 -26.93 6.11 15.59
CA ALA A 400 -25.51 5.95 15.27
C ALA A 400 -25.27 5.17 13.95
N ARG A 401 -26.28 4.44 13.48
CA ARG A 401 -26.17 3.55 12.32
C ARG A 401 -26.00 4.34 11.04
N PHE A 402 -26.63 5.51 10.92
CA PHE A 402 -26.50 6.36 9.73
C PHE A 402 -25.03 6.66 9.39
N ASN A 403 -24.28 7.23 10.33
CA ASN A 403 -22.85 7.54 10.16
C ASN A 403 -21.99 6.28 10.04
N CYS A 404 -22.40 5.17 10.67
CA CYS A 404 -21.65 3.91 10.63
C CYS A 404 -21.90 3.05 9.37
N SER A 405 -23.01 3.25 8.67
CA SER A 405 -23.45 2.38 7.57
C SER A 405 -22.49 2.34 6.38
N GLN A 406 -21.71 3.40 6.19
CA GLN A 406 -20.75 3.55 5.09
C GLN A 406 -19.33 3.08 5.44
N LEU A 407 -19.11 2.58 6.66
CA LEU A 407 -17.78 2.16 7.13
C LEU A 407 -17.25 0.95 6.35
N ARG A 408 -16.05 1.12 5.78
CA ARG A 408 -15.28 0.09 5.05
C ARG A 408 -14.06 -0.37 5.84
N HIS A 409 -13.63 0.40 6.82
CA HIS A 409 -12.56 0.04 7.74
C HIS A 409 -12.89 0.52 9.15
N ILE A 410 -12.65 -0.33 10.15
CA ILE A 410 -12.67 0.05 11.56
C ILE A 410 -11.37 -0.40 12.20
N THR A 411 -10.69 0.53 12.87
CA THR A 411 -9.54 0.27 13.72
C THR A 411 -9.98 0.28 15.18
N ILE A 412 -9.89 -0.86 15.85
CA ILE A 412 -10.16 -1.02 17.29
C ILE A 412 -8.82 -1.37 17.94
N LEU A 413 -8.45 -0.64 19.00
CA LEU A 413 -7.18 -0.83 19.69
C LEU A 413 -7.15 -2.14 20.49
N GLU A 414 -8.29 -2.52 21.05
CA GLU A 414 -8.44 -3.71 21.88
C GLU A 414 -8.97 -4.92 21.07
N PRO A 415 -8.53 -6.15 21.38
CA PRO A 415 -9.15 -7.34 20.85
C PRO A 415 -10.61 -7.44 21.34
N PHE A 416 -11.53 -7.83 20.45
CA PHE A 416 -12.95 -7.98 20.81
C PHE A 416 -13.59 -9.15 20.07
N VAL A 417 -14.68 -9.66 20.63
CA VAL A 417 -15.56 -10.66 19.99
C VAL A 417 -16.71 -9.92 19.34
N ARG A 418 -16.95 -10.17 18.05
CA ARG A 418 -18.04 -9.53 17.30
C ARG A 418 -19.39 -10.03 17.84
N PRO A 419 -20.27 -9.15 18.35
CA PRO A 419 -21.62 -9.55 18.74
C PRO A 419 -22.50 -9.83 17.50
N GLU A 420 -23.65 -10.47 17.73
CA GLU A 420 -24.58 -10.91 16.69
C GLU A 420 -24.96 -9.82 15.68
N ASN A 421 -25.24 -8.60 16.18
CA ASN A 421 -25.65 -7.46 15.34
C ASN A 421 -24.50 -6.71 14.66
N PHE A 422 -23.24 -7.08 14.90
CA PHE A 422 -22.09 -6.33 14.38
C PHE A 422 -22.11 -6.26 12.84
N HIS A 423 -22.41 -7.38 12.19
CA HIS A 423 -22.37 -7.47 10.73
C HIS A 423 -23.51 -6.71 10.04
N SER A 424 -24.72 -6.74 10.62
CA SER A 424 -25.87 -6.00 10.09
C SER A 424 -25.73 -4.49 10.30
N TYR A 425 -24.97 -4.09 11.32
CA TYR A 425 -24.66 -2.69 11.63
C TYR A 425 -23.60 -2.10 10.68
N PHE A 426 -22.63 -2.91 10.24
CA PHE A 426 -21.55 -2.49 9.34
C PHE A 426 -21.53 -3.31 8.04
N PRO A 427 -22.52 -3.15 7.14
CA PRO A 427 -22.67 -4.00 5.96
C PRO A 427 -21.46 -3.94 5.01
N LEU A 428 -20.84 -2.77 4.83
CA LEU A 428 -19.74 -2.58 3.89
C LEU A 428 -18.39 -3.14 4.37
N LEU A 429 -18.22 -3.40 5.68
CA LEU A 429 -17.02 -4.07 6.19
C LEU A 429 -16.91 -5.49 5.65
N PHE A 430 -18.05 -6.19 5.60
CA PHE A 430 -18.09 -7.55 5.10
C PHE A 430 -17.96 -7.59 3.58
N ASP A 431 -18.61 -6.67 2.86
CA ASP A 431 -18.52 -6.61 1.40
C ASP A 431 -17.08 -6.47 0.91
N LEU A 432 -16.25 -5.67 1.59
CA LEU A 432 -14.85 -5.49 1.20
C LEU A 432 -14.06 -6.79 1.41
N ILE A 433 -14.19 -7.42 2.57
CA ILE A 433 -13.51 -8.68 2.89
C ILE A 433 -13.99 -9.79 1.97
N HIS A 434 -15.30 -9.88 1.74
CA HIS A 434 -15.91 -10.86 0.85
C HIS A 434 -15.45 -10.65 -0.60
N LYS A 435 -15.39 -9.40 -1.09
CA LYS A 435 -14.86 -9.10 -2.44
C LYS A 435 -13.39 -9.46 -2.56
N GLN A 436 -12.57 -9.11 -1.58
CA GLN A 436 -11.14 -9.49 -1.56
C GLN A 436 -10.98 -11.00 -1.53
N PHE A 437 -11.73 -11.70 -0.69
CA PHE A 437 -11.72 -13.15 -0.60
C PHE A 437 -12.22 -13.81 -1.90
N THR A 438 -13.27 -13.27 -2.52
CA THR A 438 -13.80 -13.76 -3.80
C THR A 438 -12.81 -13.55 -4.94
N SER A 439 -12.16 -12.37 -5.01
CA SER A 439 -11.09 -12.08 -5.99
C SER A 439 -9.94 -13.05 -5.82
N LEU A 440 -9.45 -13.23 -4.59
CA LEU A 440 -8.37 -14.16 -4.28
C LEU A 440 -8.76 -15.60 -4.60
N THR A 441 -9.99 -16.01 -4.28
CA THR A 441 -10.50 -17.34 -4.62
C THR A 441 -10.54 -17.54 -6.13
N HIS A 442 -10.98 -16.53 -6.90
CA HIS A 442 -11.00 -16.59 -8.35
C HIS A 442 -9.58 -16.65 -8.95
N GLU A 443 -8.64 -15.87 -8.44
CA GLU A 443 -7.23 -15.92 -8.85
C GLU A 443 -6.61 -17.31 -8.57
N ILE A 444 -6.90 -17.90 -7.41
CA ILE A 444 -6.49 -19.27 -7.08
C ILE A 444 -7.14 -20.28 -8.03
N GLU A 445 -8.42 -20.14 -8.34
CA GLU A 445 -9.11 -21.01 -9.32
C GLU A 445 -8.48 -20.89 -10.72
N GLN A 446 -8.09 -19.69 -11.15
CA GLN A 446 -7.38 -19.49 -12.42
C GLN A 446 -6.01 -20.18 -12.42
N LEU A 447 -5.24 -20.06 -11.32
CA LEU A 447 -3.95 -20.72 -11.17
C LEU A 447 -4.08 -22.24 -11.18
N ILE A 448 -5.08 -22.80 -10.47
CA ILE A 448 -5.38 -24.24 -10.50
C ILE A 448 -5.79 -24.66 -11.91
N GLY A 449 -6.65 -23.90 -12.58
CA GLY A 449 -7.08 -24.17 -13.95
C GLY A 449 -5.91 -24.19 -14.94
N ALA A 450 -5.00 -23.22 -14.84
CA ALA A 450 -3.77 -23.21 -15.61
C ALA A 450 -2.89 -24.43 -15.32
N TYR A 451 -2.70 -24.77 -14.03
CA TYR A 451 -1.95 -25.94 -13.61
C TYR A 451 -2.54 -27.25 -14.13
N VAL A 452 -3.87 -27.41 -14.10
CA VAL A 452 -4.58 -28.57 -14.67
C VAL A 452 -4.31 -28.68 -16.16
N ASN A 453 -4.54 -27.61 -16.93
CA ASN A 453 -4.30 -27.59 -18.38
C ASN A 453 -2.87 -27.98 -18.72
N VAL A 454 -1.92 -27.43 -17.97
CA VAL A 454 -0.51 -27.78 -18.03
C VAL A 454 -0.33 -29.28 -17.77
N MET A 455 -0.78 -29.84 -16.65
CA MET A 455 -0.64 -31.27 -16.34
C MET A 455 -1.21 -32.18 -17.44
N PHE A 456 -2.37 -31.85 -18.03
CA PHE A 456 -2.96 -32.63 -19.12
C PHE A 456 -2.15 -32.57 -20.42
N SER A 457 -1.62 -31.41 -20.74
CA SER A 457 -0.81 -31.23 -21.95
C SER A 457 0.50 -32.04 -21.92
N LYS A 458 0.97 -32.36 -20.70
CA LYS A 458 2.17 -33.16 -20.39
C LYS A 458 1.91 -34.65 -20.35
N THR A 459 0.65 -35.00 -20.10
CA THR A 459 0.19 -36.37 -19.93
C THR A 459 0.21 -37.06 -21.27
N LYS A 460 0.98 -38.14 -21.37
CA LYS A 460 1.07 -38.92 -22.62
C LYS A 460 0.34 -40.25 -22.57
N ARG A 461 -0.02 -40.70 -21.36
CA ARG A 461 -0.73 -41.96 -21.16
C ARG A 461 -2.10 -41.68 -20.58
N THR A 462 -3.11 -42.35 -21.12
CA THR A 462 -4.51 -42.18 -20.71
C THR A 462 -4.73 -42.45 -19.21
N HIS A 463 -4.03 -43.43 -18.62
CA HIS A 463 -4.18 -43.74 -17.19
C HIS A 463 -3.59 -42.67 -16.28
N GLU A 464 -2.49 -42.02 -16.66
CA GLU A 464 -1.90 -40.89 -15.94
C GLU A 464 -2.90 -39.71 -15.93
N GLY A 465 -3.55 -39.45 -17.07
CA GLY A 465 -4.57 -38.41 -17.18
C GLY A 465 -5.80 -38.68 -16.34
N LEU A 466 -6.28 -39.93 -16.29
CA LEU A 466 -7.39 -40.32 -15.42
C LEU A 466 -7.03 -40.18 -13.93
N PHE A 467 -5.80 -40.51 -13.54
CA PHE A 467 -5.33 -40.32 -12.17
C PHE A 467 -5.27 -38.83 -11.77
N ILE A 468 -4.82 -37.98 -12.70
CA ILE A 468 -4.83 -36.52 -12.51
C ILE A 468 -6.28 -36.03 -12.33
N LEU A 469 -7.23 -36.45 -13.17
CA LEU A 469 -8.63 -36.06 -13.03
C LEU A 469 -9.23 -36.49 -11.68
N ALA A 470 -8.97 -37.72 -11.24
CA ALA A 470 -9.46 -38.22 -9.96
C ALA A 470 -8.90 -37.41 -8.77
N SER A 471 -7.64 -36.95 -8.89
CA SER A 471 -7.01 -36.11 -7.85
C SER A 471 -7.67 -34.73 -7.71
N PHE A 472 -8.34 -34.25 -8.76
CA PHE A 472 -9.07 -32.97 -8.77
C PHE A 472 -10.59 -33.11 -8.59
N GLU A 473 -11.10 -34.34 -8.42
CA GLU A 473 -12.53 -34.60 -8.22
C GLU A 473 -13.15 -33.79 -7.06
N PRO A 474 -12.50 -33.64 -5.89
CA PRO A 474 -13.07 -32.86 -4.78
C PRO A 474 -13.32 -31.38 -5.07
N ILE A 475 -12.72 -30.82 -6.13
CA ILE A 475 -12.88 -29.41 -6.52
C ILE A 475 -13.66 -29.22 -7.83
N CYS A 476 -14.13 -30.31 -8.44
CA CYS A 476 -14.98 -30.29 -9.65
C CYS A 476 -16.32 -29.57 -9.45
N GLU A 477 -16.74 -29.33 -8.21
CA GLU A 477 -17.98 -28.61 -7.93
C GLU A 477 -17.88 -27.11 -8.28
N ARG A 478 -16.67 -26.55 -8.36
CA ARG A 478 -16.44 -25.15 -8.73
C ARG A 478 -16.66 -24.93 -10.22
N ASN A 479 -17.60 -24.05 -10.59
CA ASN A 479 -18.02 -23.82 -11.98
C ASN A 479 -16.86 -23.58 -12.96
N TYR A 480 -15.90 -22.73 -12.58
CA TYR A 480 -14.73 -22.42 -13.41
C TYR A 480 -13.88 -23.68 -13.65
N LEU A 481 -13.46 -24.36 -12.58
CA LEU A 481 -12.63 -25.56 -12.67
C LEU A 481 -13.34 -26.74 -13.33
N ARG A 482 -14.66 -26.85 -13.15
CA ARG A 482 -15.49 -27.88 -13.77
C ARG A 482 -15.38 -27.84 -15.29
N SER A 483 -15.44 -26.64 -15.88
CA SER A 483 -15.32 -26.47 -17.33
C SER A 483 -13.96 -26.97 -17.85
N ILE A 484 -12.87 -26.58 -17.15
CA ILE A 484 -11.50 -26.96 -17.49
C ILE A 484 -11.29 -28.48 -17.36
N LEU A 485 -11.76 -29.08 -16.27
CA LEU A 485 -11.63 -30.52 -16.04
C LEU A 485 -12.48 -31.33 -17.03
N ARG A 486 -13.64 -30.81 -17.44
CA ARG A 486 -14.47 -31.39 -18.50
C ARG A 486 -13.75 -31.38 -19.84
N ASP A 487 -13.16 -30.25 -20.23
CA ASP A 487 -12.40 -30.13 -21.47
C ASP A 487 -11.18 -31.07 -21.47
N ALA A 488 -10.47 -31.15 -20.35
CA ALA A 488 -9.38 -32.10 -20.15
C ALA A 488 -9.83 -33.56 -20.31
N TYR A 489 -10.96 -33.93 -19.73
CA TYR A 489 -11.54 -35.28 -19.88
C TYR A 489 -11.90 -35.58 -21.34
N VAL A 490 -12.55 -34.63 -22.03
CA VAL A 490 -12.91 -34.77 -23.44
C VAL A 490 -11.66 -34.99 -24.31
N ASN A 491 -10.62 -34.17 -24.11
CA ASN A 491 -9.35 -34.29 -24.85
C ASN A 491 -8.67 -35.65 -24.59
N LEU A 492 -8.74 -36.15 -23.35
CA LEU A 492 -8.20 -37.46 -22.98
C LEU A 492 -8.94 -38.61 -23.69
N CYS A 493 -10.28 -38.55 -23.73
CA CYS A 493 -11.13 -39.52 -24.43
C CYS A 493 -10.85 -39.52 -25.94
N LEU A 494 -10.79 -38.35 -26.57
CA LEU A 494 -10.50 -38.22 -28.00
C LEU A 494 -9.12 -38.78 -28.36
N THR A 495 -8.11 -38.51 -27.53
CA THR A 495 -6.75 -39.03 -27.73
C THR A 495 -6.72 -40.56 -27.62
N ALA A 496 -7.45 -41.15 -26.67
CA ALA A 496 -7.53 -42.60 -26.50
C ALA A 496 -8.25 -43.28 -27.69
N ILE A 497 -9.31 -42.66 -28.20
CA ILE A 497 -10.03 -43.14 -29.40
C ILE A 497 -9.11 -43.09 -30.64
N ALA A 498 -8.41 -41.97 -30.85
CA ALA A 498 -7.47 -41.83 -31.97
C ALA A 498 -6.34 -42.87 -31.94
N TRP A 499 -5.83 -43.18 -30.74
CA TRP A 499 -4.85 -44.26 -30.56
C TRP A 499 -5.41 -45.64 -30.92
N SER A 500 -6.63 -45.97 -30.44
CA SER A 500 -7.29 -47.23 -30.76
C SER A 500 -7.45 -47.42 -32.27
N ARG A 501 -7.93 -46.38 -32.97
CA ARG A 501 -8.09 -46.38 -34.44
C ARG A 501 -6.78 -46.56 -35.19
N THR A 502 -5.71 -45.91 -34.73
CA THR A 502 -4.37 -46.04 -35.33
C THR A 502 -3.85 -47.47 -35.20
N LEU A 503 -4.02 -48.10 -34.04
CA LEU A 503 -3.61 -49.49 -33.82
C LEU A 503 -4.43 -50.46 -34.67
N LEU A 504 -5.76 -50.27 -34.72
CA LEU A 504 -6.66 -51.05 -35.56
C LEU A 504 -6.25 -50.98 -37.04
N THR A 505 -5.98 -49.77 -37.55
CA THR A 505 -5.51 -49.55 -38.92
C THR A 505 -4.20 -50.28 -39.21
N LYS A 506 -3.23 -50.24 -38.29
CA LYS A 506 -1.94 -50.94 -38.46
C LYS A 506 -2.07 -52.45 -38.50
N ILE A 507 -2.88 -53.04 -37.61
CA ILE A 507 -3.08 -54.50 -37.61
C ILE A 507 -3.89 -54.95 -38.82
N GLU A 508 -4.84 -54.14 -39.29
CA GLU A 508 -5.59 -54.37 -40.53
C GLU A 508 -4.67 -54.39 -41.75
N GLN A 509 -3.78 -53.40 -41.88
CA GLN A 509 -2.79 -53.34 -42.95
C GLN A 509 -1.88 -54.58 -42.97
N ALA A 510 -1.34 -54.99 -41.81
CA ALA A 510 -0.50 -56.18 -41.71
C ALA A 510 -1.27 -57.47 -42.07
N MET A 511 -2.52 -57.58 -41.60
CA MET A 511 -3.38 -58.73 -41.93
C MET A 511 -3.73 -58.77 -43.42
N ASN A 512 -3.93 -57.62 -44.07
CA ASN A 512 -4.15 -57.56 -45.52
C ASN A 512 -2.93 -58.09 -46.29
N VAL A 513 -1.71 -57.78 -45.87
CA VAL A 513 -0.49 -58.35 -46.47
C VAL A 513 -0.46 -59.88 -46.32
N PHE A 514 -0.79 -60.42 -45.14
CA PHE A 514 -0.85 -61.88 -44.93
C PHE A 514 -1.95 -62.55 -45.77
N LYS A 515 -3.11 -61.91 -45.93
CA LYS A 515 -4.20 -62.41 -46.79
C LYS A 515 -3.86 -62.39 -48.28
N LEU A 516 -2.93 -61.53 -48.71
CA LEU A 516 -2.49 -61.47 -50.10
C LEU A 516 -1.36 -62.48 -50.43
N ASN A 517 -0.69 -63.03 -49.41
CA ASN A 517 0.39 -63.98 -49.60
C ASN A 517 -0.11 -65.44 -49.47
N GLN A 518 -0.33 -66.10 -50.61
CA GLN A 518 -0.84 -67.48 -50.65
C GLN A 518 0.03 -68.47 -49.87
N HIS A 519 1.36 -68.31 -49.86
CA HIS A 519 2.27 -69.20 -49.12
C HIS A 519 2.06 -69.12 -47.60
N ILE A 520 1.72 -67.93 -47.08
CA ILE A 520 1.47 -67.72 -45.64
C ILE A 520 0.13 -68.34 -45.25
N ILE A 521 -0.89 -68.23 -46.10
CA ILE A 521 -2.22 -68.80 -45.84
C ILE A 521 -2.17 -70.33 -45.73
N THR A 522 -1.29 -70.96 -46.52
CA THR A 522 -1.11 -72.42 -46.49
C THR A 522 -0.33 -72.95 -45.27
N LEU A 523 0.26 -72.06 -44.46
CA LEU A 523 0.93 -72.48 -43.23
C LEU A 523 -0.11 -72.91 -42.18
N GLY A 524 0.11 -74.06 -41.53
CA GLY A 524 -0.79 -74.59 -40.50
C GLY A 524 -1.05 -73.66 -39.31
N ASN A 525 -0.20 -72.65 -39.10
CA ASN A 525 -0.34 -71.65 -38.03
C ASN A 525 -1.22 -70.44 -38.39
N PHE A 526 -1.57 -70.23 -39.67
CA PHE A 526 -2.34 -69.08 -40.11
C PHE A 526 -3.74 -68.96 -39.45
N PRO A 527 -4.52 -70.04 -39.25
CA PRO A 527 -5.80 -69.96 -38.55
C PRO A 527 -5.70 -69.43 -37.11
N LEU A 528 -4.61 -69.76 -36.40
CA LEU A 528 -4.36 -69.27 -35.05
C LEU A 528 -4.06 -67.76 -35.07
N ILE A 529 -3.23 -67.31 -36.01
CA ILE A 529 -2.89 -65.88 -36.20
C ILE A 529 -4.14 -65.08 -36.58
N SER A 530 -4.96 -65.59 -37.50
CA SER A 530 -6.23 -64.97 -37.92
C SER A 530 -7.23 -64.86 -36.76
N LYS A 531 -7.36 -65.91 -35.94
CA LYS A 531 -8.22 -65.90 -34.74
C LYS A 531 -7.74 -64.88 -33.71
N LEU A 532 -6.42 -64.78 -33.49
CA LEU A 532 -5.83 -63.80 -32.58
C LEU A 532 -6.08 -62.37 -33.08
N TYR A 533 -5.85 -62.10 -34.37
CA TYR A 533 -6.16 -60.82 -35.00
C TYR A 533 -7.64 -60.43 -34.81
N ASN A 534 -8.59 -61.31 -35.15
CA ASN A 534 -10.01 -61.00 -35.05
C ASN A 534 -10.43 -60.70 -33.61
N ARG A 535 -9.86 -61.42 -32.63
CA ARG A 535 -10.09 -61.15 -31.21
C ARG A 535 -9.55 -59.77 -30.80
N THR A 536 -8.34 -59.43 -31.24
CA THR A 536 -7.71 -58.13 -30.97
C THR A 536 -8.48 -56.98 -31.62
N ALA A 537 -8.85 -57.10 -32.91
CA ALA A 537 -9.62 -56.10 -33.63
C ALA A 537 -11.00 -55.86 -32.98
N LYS A 538 -11.71 -56.94 -32.62
CA LYS A 538 -12.99 -56.84 -31.89
C LYS A 538 -12.82 -56.15 -30.53
N ALA A 539 -11.76 -56.47 -29.79
CA ALA A 539 -11.49 -55.83 -28.51
C ALA A 539 -11.24 -54.32 -28.65
N LEU A 540 -10.50 -53.88 -29.68
CA LEU A 540 -10.26 -52.46 -29.96
C LEU A 540 -11.55 -51.70 -30.32
N LEU A 541 -12.44 -52.32 -31.11
CA LEU A 541 -13.75 -51.73 -31.43
C LEU A 541 -14.65 -51.60 -30.19
N VAL A 542 -14.70 -52.63 -29.35
CA VAL A 542 -15.47 -52.59 -28.09
C VAL A 542 -14.92 -51.51 -27.15
N TYR A 543 -13.60 -51.38 -27.06
CA TYR A 543 -12.95 -50.32 -26.28
C TYR A 543 -13.31 -48.92 -26.79
N GLU A 544 -13.27 -48.69 -28.10
CA GLU A 544 -13.68 -47.42 -28.70
C GLU A 544 -15.16 -47.10 -28.41
N GLN A 545 -16.06 -48.06 -28.59
CA GLN A 545 -17.49 -47.90 -28.30
C GLN A 545 -17.74 -47.57 -26.83
N PHE A 546 -17.04 -48.25 -25.92
CA PHE A 546 -17.12 -47.99 -24.48
C PHE A 546 -16.69 -46.55 -24.13
N LEU A 547 -15.57 -46.09 -24.67
CA LEU A 547 -15.09 -44.72 -24.45
C LEU A 547 -16.05 -43.67 -25.04
N LEU A 548 -16.57 -43.90 -26.24
CA LEU A 548 -17.55 -43.00 -26.86
C LEU A 548 -18.85 -42.92 -26.05
N ALA A 549 -19.33 -44.04 -25.51
CA ALA A 549 -20.51 -44.07 -24.67
C ALA A 549 -20.30 -43.28 -23.37
N ARG A 550 -19.18 -43.50 -22.67
CA ARG A 550 -18.84 -42.73 -21.46
C ARG A 550 -18.61 -41.25 -21.73
N TRP A 551 -18.02 -40.92 -22.87
CA TRP A 551 -17.81 -39.55 -23.29
C TRP A 551 -19.14 -38.81 -23.50
N LYS A 552 -20.11 -39.45 -24.19
CA LYS A 552 -21.46 -38.89 -24.37
C LYS A 552 -22.17 -38.67 -23.03
N GLU A 553 -22.16 -39.67 -22.15
CA GLU A 553 -22.77 -39.59 -20.82
C GLU A 553 -22.22 -38.38 -20.02
N LYS A 554 -20.91 -38.15 -20.08
CA LYS A 554 -20.24 -37.03 -19.40
C LYS A 554 -20.41 -35.66 -20.07
N ILE A 555 -20.84 -35.61 -21.33
CA ILE A 555 -21.17 -34.36 -22.02
C ILE A 555 -22.62 -33.96 -21.76
N ASP A 556 -23.51 -34.94 -21.69
CA ASP A 556 -24.94 -34.69 -21.52
C ASP A 556 -25.31 -34.39 -20.05
N ALA A 557 -24.45 -34.81 -19.09
CA ALA A 557 -24.49 -34.45 -17.67
C ALA A 557 -23.72 -33.16 -17.37
#